data_AF-A0A915EV81-F1
#
_entry.id   AF-A0A915EV81-F1
#
_cell.length_a   1.000
_cell.length_b   1.000
_cell.length_c   1.000
_cell.angle_alpha   90.00
_cell.angle_beta   90.00
_cell.angle_gamma   90.00
#
_symmetry.space_group_name_H-M   'P 1'
#
loop_
_entity.id
_entity.type
_entity.pdbx_description
1 polymer ?
#
loop_
_entity_poly.entity_id
_entity_poly.type
_entity_poly.pdbx_seq_one_letter_code
_entity_poly.pdbx_strand_id
1 'polypeptide(L)'
;MDHHYDQNEFATIASNNFAASYSSVFSNGEMHSECKASTSIATPRTVAPKRSANGDCQFCKDRQISAANWCRHLRRKHPEVLGLAPLNNGRSNNESELAKNNHEGCSSATQPKRKSEIWKYLQYFPNDRCMECHKEMRNLSPWNAKRHLIKKHPEALGRYGLPENEVNNSHSSTYEQLLALTEESCSSQSRWENDCQLLNNVQNGALGPNFLTSTNSETAKLEHYNAETQKIKLECEKLQLEKKLLETQLRLKTIEVRLAERQLGDEGTQKVVAEADARNRVAEARLKELQVREMEIKLGLLR
;
A
#
# COMPACT_ATOMS: atom_id res chain seq x y z
N MET A 1 -58.76 22.25 45.72
CA MET A 1 -57.46 22.11 46.42
C MET A 1 -56.59 21.37 45.45
N ASP A 2 -56.00 22.16 44.56
CA ASP A 2 -55.31 21.72 43.37
C ASP A 2 -53.83 22.05 43.57
N HIS A 3 -52.97 21.05 43.39
CA HIS A 3 -51.53 21.27 43.32
C HIS A 3 -51.03 20.91 41.93
N HIS A 4 -50.83 21.95 41.13
CA HIS A 4 -49.96 21.94 39.97
C HIS A 4 -48.51 21.77 40.41
N TYR A 5 -47.78 20.86 39.75
CA TYR A 5 -46.34 20.71 39.86
C TYR A 5 -45.70 21.39 38.65
N ASP A 6 -44.91 22.43 38.89
CA ASP A 6 -44.09 23.10 37.88
C ASP A 6 -42.78 22.32 37.66
N GLN A 7 -42.48 22.02 36.40
CA GLN A 7 -41.20 21.52 35.93
C GLN A 7 -40.55 22.62 35.07
N ASN A 8 -39.77 23.51 35.69
CA ASN A 8 -38.87 24.39 34.96
C ASN A 8 -37.84 25.03 35.90
N GLU A 9 -36.80 24.28 36.28
CA GLU A 9 -35.61 24.88 36.90
C GLU A 9 -34.40 23.93 36.87
N PHE A 10 -33.83 23.67 35.69
CA PHE A 10 -32.50 23.04 35.58
C PHE A 10 -31.80 23.47 34.29
N ALA A 11 -31.39 24.74 34.21
CA ALA A 11 -30.44 25.18 33.19
C ALA A 11 -29.76 26.52 33.54
N THR A 12 -29.00 26.61 34.63
CA THR A 12 -27.89 27.58 34.75
C THR A 12 -26.93 27.10 35.84
N ILE A 13 -25.62 27.36 35.69
CA ILE A 13 -24.49 27.04 36.59
C ILE A 13 -23.73 25.74 36.23
N ALA A 14 -22.99 25.79 35.12
CA ALA A 14 -21.80 24.96 34.91
C ALA A 14 -20.85 25.58 33.86
N SER A 15 -20.39 26.80 34.12
CA SER A 15 -19.24 27.39 33.40
C SER A 15 -18.55 28.35 34.35
N ASN A 16 -17.57 27.85 35.11
CA ASN A 16 -16.42 28.54 35.69
C ASN A 16 -15.86 27.67 36.81
N ASN A 17 -14.82 26.89 36.52
CA ASN A 17 -13.78 26.44 37.47
C ASN A 17 -12.85 25.41 36.79
N PHE A 18 -11.89 25.87 35.98
CA PHE A 18 -10.72 25.05 35.63
C PHE A 18 -9.52 25.92 35.26
N ALA A 19 -9.08 26.76 36.20
CA ALA A 19 -7.79 27.43 36.11
C ALA A 19 -7.32 27.83 37.51
N ALA A 20 -6.60 26.93 38.20
CA ALA A 20 -5.46 27.27 39.05
C ALA A 20 -4.95 26.03 39.81
N SER A 21 -3.62 26.03 39.97
CA SER A 21 -2.86 25.32 41.02
C SER A 21 -2.43 23.90 40.70
N TYR A 22 -1.20 23.76 40.21
CA TYR A 22 -0.19 22.91 40.86
C TYR A 22 1.22 23.35 40.40
N SER A 23 1.87 24.16 41.24
CA SER A 23 3.32 24.37 41.22
C SER A 23 3.91 23.75 42.48
N SER A 24 5.08 23.12 42.30
CA SER A 24 6.10 22.81 43.30
C SER A 24 5.78 21.72 44.33
N VAL A 25 6.51 20.58 44.29
CA VAL A 25 7.71 20.32 45.12
C VAL A 25 8.41 19.08 44.54
N PHE A 26 9.69 19.16 44.14
CA PHE A 26 10.72 18.14 44.40
C PHE A 26 12.08 18.67 43.97
N SER A 27 12.95 18.87 44.95
CA SER A 27 14.34 19.30 44.80
C SER A 27 15.28 18.09 44.84
N ASN A 28 16.32 18.20 44.01
CA ASN A 28 17.69 17.70 44.14
C ASN A 28 17.99 16.19 44.03
N GLY A 29 18.85 15.90 43.06
CA GLY A 29 19.57 14.64 42.87
C GLY A 29 20.55 14.76 41.70
N GLU A 30 21.61 15.52 41.90
CA GLU A 30 22.80 15.54 41.02
C GLU A 30 23.36 14.12 40.83
N MET A 31 23.45 13.66 39.58
CA MET A 31 24.47 12.71 39.17
C MET A 31 25.00 13.13 37.80
N HIS A 32 26.28 13.50 37.80
CA HIS A 32 27.08 13.72 36.61
C HIS A 32 27.11 12.45 35.75
N SER A 33 26.66 12.55 34.50
CA SER A 33 27.13 11.68 33.43
C SER A 33 27.44 12.53 32.21
N GLU A 34 28.72 12.58 31.85
CA GLU A 34 29.23 13.25 30.67
C GLU A 34 28.72 12.54 29.41
N CYS A 35 27.56 12.97 28.92
CA CYS A 35 27.15 12.70 27.55
C CYS A 35 28.06 13.49 26.61
N LYS A 36 29.10 12.82 26.09
CA LYS A 36 29.84 13.28 24.90
C LYS A 36 28.86 13.33 23.72
N ALA A 37 28.20 14.47 23.56
CA ALA A 37 27.48 14.81 22.35
C ALA A 37 28.48 14.75 21.18
N SER A 38 28.36 13.70 20.38
CA SER A 38 29.04 13.60 19.11
C SER A 38 28.39 14.63 18.20
N THR A 39 29.01 15.81 18.09
CA THR A 39 28.66 16.84 17.12
C THR A 39 28.84 16.24 15.73
N SER A 40 27.74 15.78 15.12
CA SER A 40 27.75 15.36 13.73
C SER A 40 28.14 16.59 12.91
N ILE A 41 29.36 16.59 12.37
CA ILE A 41 29.79 17.57 11.38
C ILE A 41 28.82 17.43 10.22
N ALA A 42 27.89 18.37 10.10
CA ALA A 42 26.98 18.44 8.99
C ALA A 42 27.83 18.61 7.73
N THR A 43 27.99 17.54 6.96
CA THR A 43 28.65 17.60 5.65
C THR A 43 27.93 18.66 4.84
N PRO A 44 28.63 19.71 4.35
CA PRO A 44 27.99 20.78 3.60
C PRO A 44 27.25 20.17 2.41
N ARG A 45 25.96 20.48 2.29
CA ARG A 45 25.13 20.02 1.16
C ARG A 45 25.76 20.56 -0.11
N THR A 46 26.47 19.70 -0.84
CA THR A 46 27.03 20.03 -2.15
C THR A 46 25.85 20.27 -3.09
N VAL A 47 25.62 21.52 -3.46
CA VAL A 47 24.57 21.90 -4.39
C VAL A 47 24.92 21.29 -5.74
N ALA A 48 24.09 20.36 -6.22
CA ALA A 48 24.33 19.73 -7.51
C ALA A 48 24.38 20.81 -8.62
N PRO A 49 25.36 20.75 -9.54
CA PRO A 49 25.48 21.74 -10.60
C PRO A 49 24.21 21.77 -11.46
N LYS A 50 23.78 23.00 -11.78
CA LYS A 50 22.61 23.23 -12.63
C LYS A 50 22.87 22.68 -14.03
N ARG A 51 21.84 22.03 -14.59
CA ARG A 51 21.81 21.58 -15.98
C ARG A 51 21.85 22.79 -16.93
N SER A 52 22.64 22.69 -18.00
CA SER A 52 22.63 23.71 -19.07
C SER A 52 21.25 23.80 -19.73
N ALA A 53 20.86 24.98 -20.21
CA ALA A 53 19.58 25.18 -20.89
C ALA A 53 19.40 24.24 -22.10
N ASN A 54 20.50 23.94 -22.80
CA ASN A 54 20.50 23.06 -23.98
C ASN A 54 20.42 21.57 -23.63
N GLY A 55 20.52 21.23 -22.34
CA GLY A 55 20.51 19.85 -21.87
C GLY A 55 21.82 19.08 -22.03
N ASP A 56 22.87 19.75 -22.51
CA ASP A 56 24.20 19.17 -22.63
C ASP A 56 24.90 19.05 -21.28
N CYS A 57 25.58 17.92 -21.08
CA CYS A 57 26.46 17.76 -19.94
C CYS A 57 27.77 18.54 -20.15
N GLN A 58 28.03 19.53 -19.29
CA GLN A 58 29.22 20.38 -19.32
C GLN A 58 30.53 19.57 -19.20
N PHE A 59 30.46 18.37 -18.63
CA PHE A 59 31.61 17.49 -18.38
C PHE A 59 31.80 16.43 -19.48
N CYS A 60 30.72 15.94 -20.10
CA CYS A 60 30.81 14.99 -21.23
C CYS A 60 30.94 15.68 -22.60
N LYS A 61 30.71 16.99 -22.67
CA LYS A 61 30.74 17.88 -23.85
C LYS A 61 29.82 17.52 -25.04
N ASP A 62 29.46 16.26 -25.24
CA ASP A 62 28.77 15.78 -26.46
C ASP A 62 27.51 14.95 -26.19
N ARG A 63 27.02 14.93 -24.94
CA ARG A 63 25.86 14.11 -24.56
C ARG A 63 24.72 14.97 -24.03
N GLN A 64 23.64 15.03 -24.81
CA GLN A 64 22.36 15.55 -24.38
C GLN A 64 21.70 14.60 -23.37
N ILE A 65 21.27 15.16 -22.25
CA ILE A 65 20.67 14.40 -21.16
C ILE A 65 19.37 15.07 -20.75
N SER A 66 18.30 14.30 -20.72
CA SER A 66 17.00 14.78 -20.27
C SER A 66 17.05 15.19 -18.79
N ALA A 67 16.22 16.17 -18.41
CA ALA A 67 16.18 16.69 -17.04
C ALA A 67 15.99 15.58 -15.99
N ALA A 68 15.11 14.61 -16.25
CA ALA A 68 14.84 13.48 -15.37
C ALA A 68 16.06 12.55 -15.17
N ASN A 69 16.98 12.49 -16.12
CA ASN A 69 18.17 11.62 -16.08
C ASN A 69 19.44 12.34 -15.61
N TRP A 70 19.40 13.65 -15.40
CA TRP A 70 20.57 14.47 -15.06
C TRP A 70 21.29 13.99 -13.80
N CYS A 71 20.56 13.83 -12.69
CA CYS A 71 21.14 13.36 -11.42
C CYS A 71 21.73 11.95 -11.53
N ARG A 72 21.09 11.06 -12.30
CA ARG A 72 21.58 9.69 -12.51
C ARG A 72 22.86 9.69 -13.35
N HIS A 73 22.94 10.56 -14.34
CA HIS A 73 24.13 10.72 -15.16
C HIS A 73 25.32 11.21 -14.31
N LEU A 74 25.16 12.30 -13.56
CA LEU A 74 26.22 12.86 -12.71
C LEU A 74 26.78 11.81 -11.75
N ARG A 75 25.92 11.05 -11.05
CA ARG A 75 26.38 9.99 -10.13
C ARG A 75 27.20 8.88 -10.80
N ARG A 76 26.97 8.59 -12.08
CA ARG A 76 27.60 7.47 -12.78
C ARG A 76 28.85 7.88 -13.57
N LYS A 77 28.85 9.09 -14.11
CA LYS A 77 29.90 9.56 -15.03
C LYS A 77 30.76 10.66 -14.43
N HIS A 78 30.24 11.40 -13.45
CA HIS A 78 30.91 12.51 -12.78
C HIS A 78 30.71 12.48 -11.26
N PRO A 79 31.03 11.35 -10.58
CA PRO A 79 30.88 11.26 -9.13
C PRO A 79 31.68 12.35 -8.39
N GLU A 80 32.83 12.77 -8.95
CA GLU A 80 33.69 13.83 -8.43
C GLU A 80 32.98 15.18 -8.28
N VAL A 81 32.05 15.49 -9.20
CA VAL A 81 31.27 16.73 -9.18
C VAL A 81 30.27 16.76 -8.03
N LEU A 82 29.89 15.58 -7.52
CA LEU A 82 29.00 15.43 -6.38
C LEU A 82 29.76 15.18 -5.06
N GLY A 83 31.10 15.23 -5.08
CA GLY A 83 31.93 14.85 -3.93
C GLY A 83 31.80 13.37 -3.56
N LEU A 84 31.36 12.53 -4.50
CA LEU A 84 31.25 11.08 -4.31
C LEU A 84 32.57 10.42 -4.75
N ALA A 85 33.01 9.42 -4.00
CA ALA A 85 34.12 8.59 -4.42
C ALA A 85 33.79 7.89 -5.76
N PRO A 86 34.74 7.75 -6.70
CA PRO A 86 34.52 7.04 -7.95
C PRO A 86 33.98 5.64 -7.66
N LEU A 87 32.77 5.35 -8.15
CA LEU A 87 32.24 3.99 -8.13
C LEU A 87 33.08 3.19 -9.12
N ASN A 88 33.90 2.27 -8.60
CA ASN A 88 34.76 1.36 -9.35
C ASN A 88 33.91 0.32 -10.11
N ASN A 89 33.08 0.78 -11.04
CA ASN A 89 32.24 -0.04 -11.91
C ASN A 89 32.92 -0.17 -13.26
N GLY A 90 34.02 -0.92 -13.29
CA GLY A 90 34.74 -1.36 -14.49
C GLY A 90 33.95 -2.38 -15.33
N ARG A 91 32.64 -2.20 -15.50
CA ARG A 91 31.84 -2.95 -16.46
C ARG A 91 31.44 -2.01 -17.59
N SER A 92 32.26 -1.98 -18.62
CA SER A 92 31.93 -1.31 -19.87
C SER A 92 30.75 -2.04 -20.53
N ASN A 93 29.81 -1.29 -21.11
CA ASN A 93 28.62 -1.84 -21.76
C ASN A 93 28.89 -2.33 -23.20
N ASN A 94 30.14 -2.65 -23.54
CA ASN A 94 30.52 -3.01 -24.92
C ASN A 94 30.82 -4.52 -25.10
N GLU A 95 30.68 -5.37 -24.08
CA GLU A 95 30.81 -6.83 -24.23
C GLU A 95 29.49 -7.52 -24.61
N SER A 96 28.79 -7.04 -25.64
CA SER A 96 27.58 -7.69 -26.16
C SER A 96 27.76 -8.38 -27.52
N GLU A 97 28.95 -8.34 -28.14
CA GLU A 97 29.16 -8.92 -29.48
C GLU A 97 30.25 -10.00 -29.58
N LEU A 98 30.98 -10.33 -28.52
CA LEU A 98 32.02 -11.39 -28.55
C LEU A 98 31.90 -12.37 -27.36
N ALA A 99 30.77 -13.09 -27.28
CA ALA A 99 30.66 -14.26 -26.40
C ALA A 99 29.68 -15.28 -26.98
N LYS A 100 29.91 -15.69 -28.23
CA LYS A 100 29.44 -16.98 -28.77
C LYS A 100 30.68 -17.71 -29.19
N ASN A 101 31.14 -18.64 -28.36
CA ASN A 101 31.98 -19.82 -28.65
C ASN A 101 32.87 -20.10 -27.43
N ASN A 102 32.85 -21.38 -27.03
CA ASN A 102 33.65 -22.03 -25.99
C ASN A 102 33.04 -22.05 -24.59
N HIS A 103 32.31 -23.14 -24.33
CA HIS A 103 32.10 -23.64 -22.98
C HIS A 103 32.40 -25.14 -22.96
N GLU A 104 33.68 -25.47 -22.75
CA GLU A 104 34.10 -26.81 -22.29
C GLU A 104 34.85 -26.65 -20.96
N GLY A 105 34.44 -27.46 -19.99
CA GLY A 105 35.26 -27.95 -18.86
C GLY A 105 35.71 -26.95 -17.79
N CYS A 106 35.02 -26.94 -16.65
CA CYS A 106 35.73 -27.02 -15.36
C CYS A 106 34.77 -27.40 -14.21
N SER A 107 34.97 -28.59 -13.66
CA SER A 107 34.32 -29.10 -12.46
C SER A 107 34.97 -28.49 -11.22
N SER A 108 34.20 -27.81 -10.38
CA SER A 108 34.56 -27.54 -8.98
C SER A 108 33.30 -27.40 -8.14
N ALA A 109 33.15 -28.30 -7.18
CA ALA A 109 32.02 -28.41 -6.27
C ALA A 109 31.84 -27.12 -5.46
N THR A 110 30.84 -26.33 -5.84
CA THR A 110 30.21 -25.29 -5.02
C THR A 110 28.72 -25.60 -4.97
N GLN A 111 28.12 -25.45 -3.79
CA GLN A 111 26.74 -25.87 -3.52
C GLN A 111 25.72 -25.32 -4.55
N PRO A 112 24.66 -26.08 -4.88
CA PRO A 112 23.73 -25.70 -5.92
C PRO A 112 22.98 -24.43 -5.51
N LYS A 113 23.35 -23.30 -6.14
CA LYS A 113 22.56 -22.07 -6.14
C LYS A 113 21.14 -22.46 -6.51
N ARG A 114 20.17 -22.16 -5.63
CA ARG A 114 18.74 -22.38 -5.85
C ARG A 114 18.38 -21.91 -7.26
N LYS A 115 18.25 -22.84 -8.22
CA LYS A 115 17.75 -22.52 -9.57
C LYS A 115 16.37 -21.92 -9.34
N SER A 116 16.17 -20.66 -9.70
CA SER A 116 14.89 -20.00 -9.44
C SER A 116 13.78 -20.83 -10.08
N GLU A 117 12.69 -21.06 -9.34
CA GLU A 117 11.57 -21.91 -9.78
C GLU A 117 10.99 -21.49 -11.14
N ILE A 118 11.23 -20.23 -11.49
CA ILE A 118 10.96 -19.60 -12.77
C ILE A 118 11.59 -20.34 -13.98
N TRP A 119 12.71 -21.06 -13.84
CA TRP A 119 13.28 -21.82 -14.97
C TRP A 119 12.48 -23.07 -15.35
N LYS A 120 11.64 -23.59 -14.44
CA LYS A 120 10.76 -24.75 -14.72
C LYS A 120 9.76 -24.44 -15.83
N TYR A 121 9.43 -23.17 -16.08
CA TYR A 121 8.49 -22.79 -17.12
C TYR A 121 9.05 -22.94 -18.55
N LEU A 122 10.38 -22.93 -18.72
CA LEU A 122 11.00 -23.03 -20.04
C LEU A 122 10.92 -24.45 -20.63
N GLN A 123 10.76 -25.48 -19.80
CA GLN A 123 10.62 -26.86 -20.27
C GLN A 123 9.34 -27.09 -21.11
N TYR A 124 8.37 -26.18 -21.01
CA TYR A 124 7.11 -26.20 -21.78
C TYR A 124 7.20 -25.48 -23.13
N PHE A 125 8.39 -24.98 -23.47
CA PHE A 125 8.62 -24.26 -24.72
C PHE A 125 9.81 -24.85 -25.49
N PRO A 126 9.74 -26.12 -25.90
CA PRO A 126 10.75 -26.69 -26.80
C PRO A 126 10.75 -25.88 -28.11
N ASN A 127 11.94 -25.48 -28.55
CA ASN A 127 12.14 -24.66 -29.75
C ASN A 127 11.30 -23.37 -29.73
N ASP A 128 11.20 -22.71 -28.57
CA ASP A 128 10.45 -21.47 -28.37
C ASP A 128 8.95 -21.57 -28.71
N ARG A 129 8.37 -22.78 -28.66
CA ARG A 129 6.95 -23.02 -28.96
C ARG A 129 6.21 -23.64 -27.78
N CYS A 130 5.09 -23.05 -27.38
CA CYS A 130 4.26 -23.58 -26.30
C CYS A 130 3.78 -25.00 -26.63
N MET A 131 3.95 -25.97 -25.74
CA MET A 131 3.48 -27.35 -25.98
C MET A 131 1.95 -27.49 -26.04
N GLU A 132 1.19 -26.58 -25.41
CA GLU A 132 -0.27 -26.68 -25.34
C GLU A 132 -0.96 -26.05 -26.57
N CYS A 133 -0.48 -24.90 -27.07
CA CYS A 133 -1.07 -24.24 -28.23
C CYS A 133 -0.16 -24.16 -29.47
N HIS A 134 1.06 -24.70 -29.41
CA HIS A 134 2.08 -24.64 -30.46
C HIS A 134 2.46 -23.22 -30.93
N LYS A 135 2.07 -22.18 -30.19
CA LYS A 135 2.39 -20.79 -30.52
C LYS A 135 3.87 -20.51 -30.31
N GLU A 136 4.51 -19.97 -31.34
CA GLU A 136 5.89 -19.51 -31.30
C GLU A 136 6.02 -18.20 -30.49
N MET A 137 6.98 -18.17 -29.59
CA MET A 137 7.24 -17.08 -28.65
C MET A 137 8.55 -16.39 -29.00
N ARG A 138 8.48 -15.23 -29.65
CA ARG A 138 9.67 -14.39 -29.85
C ARG A 138 10.15 -13.88 -28.49
N ASN A 139 11.44 -14.07 -28.18
CA ASN A 139 12.06 -13.70 -26.90
C ASN A 139 11.49 -14.50 -25.71
N LEU A 140 11.65 -15.82 -25.75
CA LEU A 140 11.29 -16.71 -24.67
C LEU A 140 12.16 -16.42 -23.43
N SER A 141 11.63 -15.58 -22.55
CA SER A 141 12.11 -15.43 -21.19
C SER A 141 11.23 -16.26 -20.26
N PRO A 142 11.77 -16.76 -19.13
CA PRO A 142 10.98 -17.45 -18.12
C PRO A 142 9.72 -16.69 -17.67
N TRP A 143 9.81 -15.36 -17.62
CA TRP A 143 8.67 -14.49 -17.28
C TRP A 143 7.59 -14.50 -18.38
N ASN A 144 8.00 -14.41 -19.64
CA ASN A 144 7.07 -14.46 -20.77
C ASN A 144 6.41 -15.84 -20.90
N ALA A 145 7.16 -16.91 -20.64
CA ALA A 145 6.66 -18.28 -20.58
C ALA A 145 5.56 -18.44 -19.51
N LYS A 146 5.83 -18.00 -18.28
CA LYS A 146 4.86 -17.99 -17.17
C LYS A 146 3.60 -17.18 -17.52
N ARG A 147 3.78 -15.96 -18.02
CA ARG A 147 2.65 -15.08 -18.40
C ARG A 147 1.80 -15.67 -19.51
N HIS A 148 2.42 -16.35 -20.48
CA HIS A 148 1.70 -17.05 -21.54
C HIS A 148 0.86 -18.19 -20.98
N LEU A 149 1.44 -19.06 -20.14
CA LEU A 149 0.74 -20.19 -19.54
C LEU A 149 -0.42 -19.73 -18.65
N ILE A 150 -0.23 -18.73 -17.78
CA ILE A 150 -1.32 -18.15 -16.96
C ILE A 150 -2.47 -17.63 -17.83
N LYS A 151 -2.15 -16.94 -18.93
CA LYS A 151 -3.17 -16.28 -19.75
C LYS A 151 -3.89 -17.21 -20.71
N LYS A 152 -3.21 -18.21 -21.25
CA LYS A 152 -3.71 -19.05 -22.34
C LYS A 152 -4.01 -20.48 -21.94
N HIS A 153 -3.39 -20.96 -20.87
CA HIS A 153 -3.46 -22.34 -20.41
C HIS A 153 -3.51 -22.43 -18.87
N PRO A 154 -4.47 -21.76 -18.20
CA PRO A 154 -4.59 -21.84 -16.73
C PRO A 154 -4.75 -23.29 -16.24
N GLU A 155 -5.43 -24.15 -17.02
CA GLU A 155 -5.61 -25.57 -16.75
C GLU A 155 -4.29 -26.37 -16.81
N ALA A 156 -3.32 -25.91 -17.60
CA ALA A 156 -2.02 -26.55 -17.67
C ALA A 156 -1.22 -26.36 -16.37
N LEU A 157 -1.41 -25.25 -15.65
CA LEU A 157 -0.67 -24.96 -14.42
C LEU A 157 -0.90 -26.02 -13.33
N GLY A 158 -2.14 -26.52 -13.21
CA GLY A 158 -2.48 -27.59 -12.25
C GLY A 158 -1.86 -28.94 -12.61
N ARG A 159 -1.86 -29.32 -13.90
CA ARG A 159 -1.28 -30.60 -14.38
C ARG A 159 0.22 -30.70 -14.14
N TYR A 160 0.89 -29.56 -14.02
CA TYR A 160 2.35 -29.47 -13.92
C TYR A 160 2.87 -29.21 -12.51
N GLY A 161 2.01 -29.32 -11.49
CA GLY A 161 2.40 -29.17 -10.08
C GLY A 161 2.92 -27.77 -9.76
N LEU A 162 2.49 -26.75 -10.51
CA LEU A 162 2.75 -25.37 -10.16
C LEU A 162 1.74 -24.96 -9.09
N PRO A 163 2.18 -24.34 -7.98
CA PRO A 163 1.29 -24.01 -6.88
C PRO A 163 0.16 -23.10 -7.37
N GLU A 164 -1.09 -23.55 -7.21
CA GLU A 164 -2.32 -22.82 -7.57
C GLU A 164 -2.35 -21.41 -6.96
N ASN A 165 -1.64 -21.22 -5.86
CA ASN A 165 -1.43 -19.96 -5.15
C ASN A 165 -0.82 -18.85 -6.03
N GLU A 166 -0.09 -19.19 -7.10
CA GLU A 166 0.45 -18.21 -8.05
C GLU A 166 -0.55 -17.75 -9.11
N VAL A 167 -1.60 -18.54 -9.37
CA VAL A 167 -2.70 -18.19 -10.29
C VAL A 167 -3.59 -17.10 -9.68
N ASN A 168 -3.75 -17.14 -8.36
CA ASN A 168 -4.60 -16.22 -7.61
C ASN A 168 -3.98 -14.82 -7.40
N ASN A 169 -2.71 -14.62 -7.75
CA ASN A 169 -2.03 -13.32 -7.69
C ASN A 169 -2.12 -12.52 -9.02
N SER A 170 -2.82 -13.04 -10.04
CA SER A 170 -3.29 -12.23 -11.17
C SER A 170 -4.76 -11.87 -10.97
N HIS A 171 -4.99 -10.63 -10.53
CA HIS A 171 -6.28 -9.96 -10.30
C HIS A 171 -7.28 -10.05 -11.48
N SER A 172 -7.97 -11.17 -11.68
CA SER A 172 -9.05 -11.23 -12.69
C SER A 172 -10.25 -12.09 -12.30
N SER A 173 -10.04 -13.24 -11.64
CA SER A 173 -11.14 -14.21 -11.46
C SER A 173 -12.17 -13.81 -10.39
N THR A 174 -11.76 -13.15 -9.31
CA THR A 174 -12.69 -12.66 -8.28
C THR A 174 -13.37 -11.36 -8.68
N TYR A 175 -12.78 -10.58 -9.59
CA TYR A 175 -13.34 -9.30 -10.03
C TYR A 175 -14.49 -9.49 -11.03
N GLU A 176 -14.42 -10.49 -11.93
CA GLU A 176 -15.50 -10.78 -12.89
C GLU A 176 -16.73 -11.41 -12.24
N GLN A 177 -16.56 -12.28 -11.23
CA GLN A 177 -17.69 -12.82 -10.44
C GLN A 177 -18.37 -11.73 -9.60
N LEU A 178 -17.65 -10.69 -9.19
CA LEU A 178 -18.20 -9.55 -8.44
C LEU A 178 -18.83 -8.49 -9.35
N LEU A 179 -18.32 -8.30 -10.57
CA LEU A 179 -18.93 -7.41 -11.58
C LEU A 179 -20.35 -7.88 -11.96
N ALA A 180 -20.56 -9.19 -12.09
CA ALA A 180 -21.88 -9.77 -12.33
C ALA A 180 -22.89 -9.50 -11.19
N LEU A 181 -22.42 -9.42 -9.93
CA LEU A 181 -23.27 -9.06 -8.78
C LEU A 181 -23.55 -7.54 -8.68
N THR A 182 -22.67 -6.70 -9.23
CA THR A 182 -22.89 -5.25 -9.27
C THR A 182 -23.88 -4.80 -10.35
N GLU A 183 -24.06 -5.56 -11.43
CA GLU A 183 -25.05 -5.23 -12.47
C GLU A 183 -26.50 -5.36 -11.96
N GLU A 184 -26.78 -6.30 -11.04
CA GLU A 184 -28.09 -6.40 -10.36
C GLU A 184 -28.33 -5.28 -9.34
N SER A 185 -27.27 -4.66 -8.82
CA SER A 185 -27.37 -3.54 -7.85
C SER A 185 -27.72 -2.20 -8.53
N CYS A 186 -27.61 -2.12 -9.87
CA CYS A 186 -27.86 -0.91 -10.63
C CYS A 186 -29.35 -0.49 -10.66
N SER A 187 -30.28 -1.44 -10.47
CA SER A 187 -31.72 -1.14 -10.39
C SER A 187 -32.13 -0.48 -9.07
N SER A 188 -31.42 -0.74 -7.97
CA SER A 188 -31.70 -0.14 -6.66
C SER A 188 -31.25 1.33 -6.59
N GLN A 189 -30.13 1.65 -7.26
CA GLN A 189 -29.62 3.01 -7.34
C GLN A 189 -30.53 3.95 -8.14
N SER A 190 -31.11 3.46 -9.24
CA SER A 190 -32.10 4.24 -10.03
C SER A 190 -33.35 4.58 -9.23
N ARG A 191 -33.80 3.67 -8.34
CA ARG A 191 -34.97 3.91 -7.49
C ARG A 191 -34.69 4.96 -6.42
N TRP A 192 -33.50 4.91 -5.81
CA TRP A 192 -33.05 5.90 -4.85
C TRP A 192 -32.89 7.30 -5.48
N GLU A 193 -32.31 7.41 -6.67
CA GLU A 193 -32.17 8.69 -7.37
C GLU A 193 -33.53 9.33 -7.72
N ASN A 194 -34.52 8.51 -8.10
CA ASN A 194 -35.90 8.96 -8.33
C ASN A 194 -36.57 9.46 -7.05
N ASP A 195 -36.41 8.76 -5.93
CA ASP A 195 -36.98 9.16 -4.64
C ASP A 195 -36.33 10.47 -4.13
N CYS A 196 -35.01 10.64 -4.32
CA CYS A 196 -34.31 11.89 -4.03
C CYS A 196 -34.78 13.06 -4.90
N GLN A 197 -35.03 12.84 -6.20
CA GLN A 197 -35.62 13.87 -7.07
C GLN A 197 -37.03 14.25 -6.64
N LEU A 198 -37.85 13.28 -6.22
CA LEU A 198 -39.22 13.52 -5.74
C LEU A 198 -39.21 14.42 -4.50
N LEU A 199 -38.33 14.12 -3.53
CA LEU A 199 -38.14 14.92 -2.31
C LEU A 199 -37.69 16.35 -2.60
N ASN A 200 -36.79 16.53 -3.56
CA ASN A 200 -36.32 17.85 -3.97
C ASN A 200 -37.44 18.67 -4.63
N ASN A 201 -38.31 18.02 -5.40
CA ASN A 201 -39.49 18.66 -5.98
C ASN A 201 -40.53 19.07 -4.92
N VAL A 202 -40.68 18.29 -3.84
CA VAL A 202 -41.51 18.65 -2.68
C VAL A 202 -40.94 19.87 -1.95
N GLN A 203 -39.62 19.90 -1.69
CA GLN A 203 -38.96 21.03 -1.00
C GLN A 203 -39.04 22.34 -1.78
N ASN A 204 -39.01 22.27 -3.12
CA ASN A 204 -39.11 23.44 -3.98
C ASN A 204 -40.56 23.94 -4.21
N GLY A 205 -41.55 23.37 -3.51
CA GLY A 205 -42.95 23.81 -3.58
C GLY A 205 -43.63 23.48 -4.91
N ALA A 206 -43.08 22.56 -5.71
CA ALA A 206 -43.65 22.15 -7.00
C ALA A 206 -44.89 21.25 -6.85
N LEU A 207 -45.15 20.74 -5.63
CA LEU A 207 -46.31 19.90 -5.31
C LEU A 207 -47.18 20.62 -4.26
N GLY A 208 -48.49 20.72 -4.55
CA GLY A 208 -49.44 21.53 -3.78
C GLY A 208 -49.71 21.04 -2.34
N PRO A 209 -50.29 21.90 -1.48
CA PRO A 209 -50.39 21.71 -0.03
C PRO A 209 -51.22 20.50 0.45
N ASN A 210 -51.96 19.83 -0.43
CA ASN A 210 -52.75 18.64 -0.08
C ASN A 210 -51.92 17.36 0.09
N PHE A 211 -50.60 17.40 -0.14
CA PHE A 211 -49.69 16.26 0.06
C PHE A 211 -49.10 16.20 1.49
N LEU A 212 -49.29 17.23 2.31
CA LEU A 212 -48.51 17.49 3.54
C LEU A 212 -48.93 16.69 4.79
N THR A 213 -50.00 15.89 4.74
CA THR A 213 -50.43 15.08 5.89
C THR A 213 -49.78 13.69 5.92
N SER A 214 -49.22 13.23 4.79
CA SER A 214 -48.42 11.99 4.70
C SER A 214 -46.92 12.22 4.96
N THR A 215 -46.45 13.47 4.85
CA THR A 215 -45.01 13.79 4.78
C THR A 215 -44.29 13.74 6.12
N ASN A 216 -44.98 13.89 7.26
CA ASN A 216 -44.31 13.86 8.58
C ASN A 216 -43.75 12.47 8.93
N SER A 217 -44.33 11.40 8.39
CA SER A 217 -43.79 10.05 8.55
C SER A 217 -42.59 9.81 7.63
N GLU A 218 -42.60 10.40 6.44
CA GLU A 218 -41.55 10.23 5.44
C GLU A 218 -40.30 11.04 5.77
N THR A 219 -40.46 12.25 6.32
CA THR A 219 -39.34 13.07 6.80
C THR A 219 -38.60 12.39 7.95
N ALA A 220 -39.31 11.81 8.92
CA ALA A 220 -38.69 11.05 10.01
C ALA A 220 -37.92 9.81 9.51
N LYS A 221 -38.45 9.11 8.50
CA LYS A 221 -37.74 7.98 7.86
C LYS A 221 -36.49 8.44 7.11
N LEU A 222 -36.56 9.58 6.43
CA LEU A 222 -35.42 10.15 5.71
C LEU A 222 -34.33 10.62 6.67
N GLU A 223 -34.68 11.28 7.77
CA GLU A 223 -33.75 11.69 8.82
C GLU A 223 -33.06 10.48 9.46
N HIS A 224 -33.82 9.43 9.75
CA HIS A 224 -33.27 8.17 10.25
C HIS A 224 -32.30 7.54 9.25
N TYR A 225 -32.66 7.48 7.96
CA TYR A 225 -31.78 6.94 6.91
C TYR A 225 -30.49 7.76 6.74
N ASN A 226 -30.59 9.09 6.78
CA ASN A 226 -29.43 9.98 6.72
C ASN A 226 -28.51 9.79 7.93
N ALA A 227 -29.08 9.63 9.13
CA ALA A 227 -28.32 9.35 10.34
C ALA A 227 -27.59 8.00 10.27
N GLU A 228 -28.27 6.94 9.81
CA GLU A 228 -27.66 5.61 9.66
C GLU A 228 -26.55 5.63 8.58
N THR A 229 -26.77 6.35 7.47
CA THR A 229 -25.76 6.53 6.42
C THR A 229 -24.52 7.26 6.94
N GLN A 230 -24.70 8.32 7.73
CA GLN A 230 -23.58 9.04 8.36
C GLN A 230 -22.81 8.15 9.34
N LYS A 231 -23.52 7.36 10.15
CA LYS A 231 -22.92 6.41 11.07
C LYS A 231 -22.07 5.36 10.34
N ILE A 232 -22.58 4.79 9.26
CA ILE A 232 -21.83 3.83 8.43
C ILE A 232 -20.60 4.48 7.79
N LYS A 233 -20.70 5.73 7.32
CA LYS A 233 -19.56 6.47 6.77
C LYS A 233 -18.45 6.66 7.82
N LEU A 234 -18.82 7.07 9.04
CA LEU A 234 -17.87 7.23 10.15
C LEU A 234 -17.22 5.89 10.54
N GLU A 235 -17.98 4.79 10.51
CA GLU A 235 -17.45 3.46 10.80
C GLU A 235 -16.45 3.01 9.73
N CYS A 236 -16.74 3.26 8.45
CA CYS A 236 -15.79 3.01 7.35
C CYS A 236 -14.50 3.82 7.52
N GLU A 237 -14.60 5.11 7.85
CA GLU A 237 -13.44 5.97 8.09
C GLU A 237 -12.60 5.47 9.28
N LYS A 238 -13.25 5.04 10.37
CA LYS A 238 -12.58 4.43 11.53
C LYS A 238 -11.80 3.17 11.14
N LEU A 239 -12.40 2.25 10.37
CA LEU A 239 -11.73 1.02 9.91
C LEU A 239 -10.52 1.34 9.01
N GLN A 240 -10.62 2.35 8.14
CA GLN A 240 -9.51 2.78 7.30
C GLN A 240 -8.34 3.36 8.12
N LEU A 241 -8.64 4.09 9.20
CA LEU A 241 -7.62 4.61 10.11
C LEU A 241 -6.95 3.48 10.91
N GLU A 242 -7.73 2.51 11.42
CA GLU A 242 -7.20 1.33 12.13
C GLU A 242 -6.27 0.52 11.21
N LYS A 243 -6.64 0.34 9.94
CA LYS A 243 -5.80 -0.30 8.92
C LYS A 243 -4.48 0.44 8.72
N LYS A 244 -4.51 1.77 8.52
CA LYS A 244 -3.29 2.59 8.37
C LYS A 244 -2.40 2.54 9.61
N LEU A 245 -2.99 2.49 10.80
CA LEU A 245 -2.25 2.36 12.05
C LEU A 245 -1.50 1.00 12.11
N LEU A 246 -2.17 -0.10 11.78
CA LEU A 246 -1.53 -1.42 11.74
C LEU A 246 -0.41 -1.50 10.68
N GLU A 247 -0.62 -0.93 9.50
CA GLU A 247 0.41 -0.86 8.45
C GLU A 247 1.65 -0.09 8.90
N THR A 248 1.48 1.01 9.63
CA THR A 248 2.60 1.79 10.17
C THR A 248 3.31 1.06 11.32
N GLN A 249 2.57 0.37 12.19
CA GLN A 249 3.15 -0.48 13.24
C GLN A 249 4.01 -1.61 12.66
N LEU A 250 3.55 -2.30 11.61
CA LEU A 250 4.31 -3.34 10.91
C LEU A 250 5.61 -2.79 10.30
N ARG A 251 5.56 -1.60 9.69
CA ARG A 251 6.75 -0.93 9.15
C ARG A 251 7.76 -0.58 10.24
N LEU A 252 7.29 -0.06 11.37
CA LEU A 252 8.16 0.25 12.51
C LEU A 252 8.81 -1.02 13.08
N LYS A 253 8.06 -2.11 13.25
CA LYS A 253 8.61 -3.40 13.69
C LYS A 253 9.63 -3.97 12.73
N THR A 254 9.41 -3.84 11.42
CA THR A 254 10.40 -4.23 10.42
C THR A 254 11.71 -3.44 10.55
N ILE A 255 11.63 -2.14 10.88
CA ILE A 255 12.81 -1.31 11.11
C ILE A 255 13.51 -1.71 12.42
N GLU A 256 12.76 -1.97 13.50
CA GLU A 256 13.31 -2.45 14.77
C GLU A 256 14.10 -3.75 14.60
N VAL A 257 13.56 -4.73 13.86
CA VAL A 257 14.26 -5.99 13.55
C VAL A 257 15.58 -5.72 12.81
N ARG A 258 15.57 -4.84 11.80
CA ARG A 258 16.78 -4.45 11.06
C ARG A 258 17.81 -3.67 11.88
N LEU A 259 17.39 -3.05 12.97
CA LEU A 259 18.29 -2.39 13.92
C LEU A 259 18.86 -3.42 14.90
N ALA A 260 18.02 -4.34 15.40
CA ALA A 260 18.45 -5.44 16.24
C ALA A 260 19.46 -6.35 15.52
N GLU A 261 19.24 -6.68 14.25
CA GLU A 261 20.18 -7.40 13.37
C GLU A 261 21.56 -6.77 13.29
N ARG A 262 21.66 -5.43 13.43
CA ARG A 262 22.94 -4.71 13.41
C ARG A 262 23.62 -4.64 14.76
N GLN A 263 22.86 -4.76 15.85
CA GLN A 263 23.36 -4.55 17.22
C GLN A 263 23.62 -5.85 17.95
N LEU A 264 22.81 -6.87 17.72
CA LEU A 264 22.85 -8.16 18.36
C LEU A 264 23.34 -9.15 17.31
N GLY A 265 24.49 -9.78 17.53
CA GLY A 265 24.99 -10.84 16.66
C GLY A 265 24.01 -12.03 16.54
N ASP A 266 24.37 -13.00 15.71
CA ASP A 266 23.45 -14.01 15.14
C ASP A 266 22.49 -14.71 16.13
N GLU A 267 22.93 -15.00 17.36
CA GLU A 267 22.08 -15.67 18.37
C GLU A 267 21.00 -14.75 18.96
N GLY A 268 21.31 -13.48 19.21
CA GLY A 268 20.34 -12.50 19.72
C GLY A 268 19.32 -12.12 18.65
N THR A 269 19.73 -12.15 17.38
CA THR A 269 18.88 -11.84 16.23
C THR A 269 17.72 -12.83 16.07
N GLN A 270 17.97 -14.14 16.23
CA GLN A 270 16.94 -15.16 15.99
C GLN A 270 15.73 -15.03 16.91
N LYS A 271 15.95 -14.71 18.19
CA LYS A 271 14.86 -14.52 19.15
C LYS A 271 14.01 -13.30 18.82
N VAL A 272 14.64 -12.19 18.45
CA VAL A 272 13.94 -10.95 18.06
C VAL A 272 13.17 -11.13 16.76
N VAL A 273 13.74 -11.84 15.78
CA VAL A 273 13.07 -12.17 14.51
C VAL A 273 11.85 -13.06 14.76
N ALA A 274 11.98 -14.13 15.57
CA ALA A 274 10.86 -15.02 15.87
C ALA A 274 9.71 -14.31 16.59
N GLU A 275 10.02 -13.43 17.55
CA GLU A 275 9.00 -12.62 18.24
C GLU A 275 8.33 -11.61 17.30
N ALA A 276 9.10 -10.96 16.43
CA ALA A 276 8.57 -10.05 15.43
C ALA A 276 7.67 -10.77 14.42
N ASP A 277 8.05 -11.96 13.97
CA ASP A 277 7.25 -12.79 13.07
C ASP A 277 5.92 -13.22 13.71
N ALA A 278 5.93 -13.59 14.99
CA ALA A 278 4.71 -13.93 15.71
C ALA A 278 3.75 -12.72 15.78
N ARG A 279 4.26 -11.52 16.10
CA ARG A 279 3.47 -10.28 16.13
C ARG A 279 2.97 -9.89 14.74
N ASN A 280 3.78 -10.06 13.69
CA ASN A 280 3.40 -9.78 12.31
C ASN A 280 2.23 -10.66 11.86
N ARG A 281 2.23 -11.96 12.21
CA ARG A 281 1.09 -12.86 11.90
C ARG A 281 -0.22 -12.42 12.55
N VAL A 282 -0.17 -11.96 13.81
CA VAL A 282 -1.35 -11.45 14.51
C VAL A 282 -1.87 -10.17 13.84
N ALA A 283 -0.97 -9.25 13.48
CA ALA A 283 -1.34 -8.02 12.78
C ALA A 283 -1.92 -8.29 11.38
N GLU A 284 -1.35 -9.25 10.63
CA GLU A 284 -1.88 -9.68 9.33
C GLU A 284 -3.26 -10.32 9.44
N ALA A 285 -3.49 -11.15 10.46
CA ALA A 285 -4.80 -11.74 10.73
C ALA A 285 -5.84 -10.64 11.04
N ARG A 286 -5.46 -9.65 11.86
CA ARG A 286 -6.32 -8.51 12.17
C ARG A 286 -6.63 -7.66 10.93
N LEU A 287 -5.66 -7.45 10.05
CA LEU A 287 -5.84 -6.73 8.79
C LEU A 287 -6.89 -7.41 7.91
N LYS A 288 -6.85 -8.74 7.81
CA LYS A 288 -7.83 -9.53 7.06
C LYS A 288 -9.22 -9.44 7.68
N GLU A 289 -9.33 -9.50 9.00
CA GLU A 289 -10.61 -9.32 9.71
C GLU A 289 -11.24 -7.95 9.41
N LEU A 290 -10.43 -6.89 9.45
CA LEU A 290 -10.89 -5.53 9.12
C LEU A 290 -11.33 -5.40 7.66
N GLN A 291 -10.63 -6.07 6.72
CA GLN A 291 -11.03 -6.11 5.32
C GLN A 291 -12.39 -6.82 5.12
N VAL A 292 -12.63 -7.92 5.84
CA VAL A 292 -13.92 -8.61 5.79
C VAL A 292 -15.03 -7.70 6.33
N ARG A 293 -14.83 -7.06 7.49
CA ARG A 293 -15.82 -6.11 8.04
C ARG A 293 -16.10 -4.93 7.09
N GLU A 294 -15.07 -4.37 6.47
CA GLU A 294 -15.24 -3.32 5.48
C GLU A 294 -16.11 -3.78 4.29
N MET A 295 -15.93 -5.02 3.83
CA MET A 295 -16.76 -5.60 2.77
C MET A 295 -18.19 -5.88 3.24
N GLU A 296 -18.39 -6.40 4.46
CA GLU A 296 -19.72 -6.64 5.02
C GLU A 296 -20.53 -5.35 5.14
N ILE A 297 -19.91 -4.26 5.60
CA ILE A 297 -20.55 -2.95 5.67
C ILE A 297 -20.93 -2.45 4.27
N LYS A 298 -20.02 -2.58 3.30
CA LYS A 298 -20.30 -2.17 1.90
C LYS A 298 -21.41 -2.99 1.26
N LEU A 299 -21.48 -4.29 1.52
CA LEU A 299 -22.55 -5.16 1.03
C LEU A 299 -23.88 -4.86 1.74
N GLY A 300 -23.84 -4.50 3.04
CA GLY A 300 -25.01 -4.06 3.79
C GLY A 300 -25.62 -2.77 3.23
N LEU A 301 -24.79 -1.85 2.72
CA LEU A 301 -25.23 -0.63 2.04
C LEU A 301 -25.86 -0.87 0.65
N LEU A 302 -25.61 -2.04 0.03
CA LEU A 302 -26.14 -2.39 -1.29
C LEU A 302 -27.51 -3.08 -1.21
N ARG A 303 -27.98 -3.43 -0.01
CA ARG A 303 -29.30 -4.04 0.24
C ARG A 303 -30.32 -2.99 0.65
#